data_AF-A0A2E7CL68-F1
#
_entry.id   AF-A0A2E7CL68-F1
#
_cell.length_a   1.000
_cell.length_b   1.000
_cell.length_c   1.000
_cell.angle_alpha   90.00
_cell.angle_beta   90.00
_cell.angle_gamma   90.00
#
_symmetry.space_group_name_H-M   'P 1'
#
loop_
_entity.id
_entity.type
_entity.pdbx_description
1 polymer ?
#
loop_
_entity_poly.entity_id
_entity_poly.type
_entity_poly.pdbx_seq_one_letter_code
_entity_poly.pdbx_strand_id
1 'polypeptide(L)'
;MRQYLRIANVSVVDFGGLGYTPIEFQGLTRYEGWRLEQLVENTWQEIDQSVEGGDFWQAIYDESQSSYSLIFNLHNRGTNEYRLIRD
;
A
#
# COMPACT_ATOMS: atom_id res chain seq x y z
N MET A 1 10.11 -2.28 19.91
CA MET A 1 8.67 -2.55 19.71
C MET A 1 8.44 -2.59 18.21
N ARG A 2 8.19 -3.76 17.63
CA ARG A 2 7.81 -3.87 16.20
C ARG A 2 6.35 -3.44 16.09
N GLN A 3 6.09 -2.30 15.44
CA GLN A 3 4.74 -1.90 15.08
C GLN A 3 4.32 -2.74 13.87
N TYR A 4 3.45 -3.73 14.07
CA TYR A 4 2.72 -4.36 12.96
C TYR A 4 1.47 -3.52 12.75
N LEU A 5 1.39 -2.77 11.65
CA LEU A 5 0.30 -1.83 11.45
C LEU A 5 -0.40 -2.05 10.11
N ARG A 6 -1.71 -2.34 10.23
CA ARG A 6 -2.77 -2.39 9.22
C ARG A 6 -2.55 -3.31 8.01
N ILE A 7 -3.35 -4.38 8.00
CA ILE A 7 -3.67 -5.14 6.78
C ILE A 7 -4.76 -4.35 6.05
N ALA A 8 -4.51 -3.98 4.80
CA ALA A 8 -5.54 -3.45 3.91
C ALA A 8 -5.99 -4.59 2.99
N ASN A 9 -7.22 -5.06 3.19
CA ASN A 9 -7.85 -5.98 2.24
C ASN A 9 -8.40 -5.15 1.09
N VAL A 10 -7.77 -5.23 -0.08
CA VAL A 10 -8.23 -4.50 -1.27
C VAL A 10 -8.74 -5.51 -2.30
N SER A 11 -10.05 -5.67 -2.34
CA SER A 11 -10.71 -6.41 -3.40
C SER A 11 -10.97 -5.49 -4.58
N VAL A 12 -10.21 -5.64 -5.65
CA VAL A 12 -10.50 -4.98 -6.93
C VAL A 12 -11.34 -5.93 -7.78
N VAL A 13 -12.52 -5.47 -8.18
CA VAL A 13 -13.31 -6.15 -9.20
C VAL A 13 -12.77 -5.71 -10.55
N ASP A 14 -11.86 -6.50 -11.12
CA ASP A 14 -11.31 -6.26 -12.44
C ASP A 14 -12.36 -6.64 -13.50
N PHE A 15 -12.82 -5.64 -14.26
CA PHE A 15 -13.70 -5.83 -15.43
C PHE A 15 -12.91 -5.96 -16.74
N GLY A 16 -11.61 -6.28 -16.68
CA GLY A 16 -10.69 -6.34 -17.82
C GLY A 16 -9.92 -5.04 -18.06
N GLY A 17 -9.70 -4.24 -17.01
CA GLY A 17 -8.98 -2.97 -17.08
C GLY A 17 -7.48 -3.14 -16.85
N LEU A 18 -6.65 -2.83 -17.85
CA LEU A 18 -5.19 -2.77 -17.73
C LEU A 18 -4.74 -1.51 -16.97
N GLY A 19 -5.08 -1.38 -15.68
CA GLY A 19 -4.90 -0.15 -14.91
C GLY A 19 -4.19 -0.32 -13.57
N TYR A 20 -3.63 0.78 -13.06
CA TYR A 20 -3.17 0.89 -11.68
C TYR A 20 -4.36 1.22 -10.78
N THR A 21 -4.46 0.52 -9.65
CA THR A 21 -5.43 0.82 -8.60
C THR A 21 -4.74 1.59 -7.48
N PRO A 22 -5.24 2.79 -7.12
CA PRO A 22 -4.75 3.49 -5.94
C PRO A 22 -5.20 2.75 -4.67
N ILE A 23 -4.24 2.45 -3.79
CA ILE A 23 -4.47 1.83 -2.49
C ILE A 23 -3.98 2.77 -1.41
N GLU A 24 -4.89 3.18 -0.52
CA GLU A 24 -4.60 4.11 0.58
C GLU A 24 -4.45 3.37 1.92
N PHE A 25 -3.32 3.60 2.60
CA PHE A 25 -3.08 3.20 3.98
C PHE A 25 -3.16 4.41 4.89
N GLN A 26 -4.21 4.50 5.71
CA GLN A 26 -4.45 5.64 6.61
C GLN A 26 -4.01 5.37 8.05
N GLY A 27 -3.89 6.43 8.85
CA GLY A 27 -3.64 6.33 10.30
C GLY A 27 -2.19 6.01 10.66
N LEU A 28 -1.26 6.28 9.75
CA LEU A 28 0.15 5.99 9.94
C LEU A 28 0.80 7.07 10.80
N THR A 29 1.65 6.70 11.74
CA THR A 29 2.32 7.67 12.63
C THR A 29 3.42 8.46 11.92
N ARG A 30 3.87 7.99 10.76
CA ARG A 30 4.94 8.59 9.95
C ARG A 30 4.65 8.34 8.49
N TYR A 31 5.14 9.26 7.66
CA TYR A 31 5.11 9.08 6.21
C TYR A 31 6.23 8.15 5.72
N GLU A 32 7.31 7.91 6.45
CA GLU A 32 8.50 7.18 5.94
C GLU A 32 8.80 5.87 6.68
N GLY A 33 9.70 5.07 6.10
CA GLY A 33 10.22 3.83 6.72
C GLY A 33 9.31 2.62 6.59
N TRP A 34 8.36 2.66 5.65
CA TRP A 34 7.45 1.55 5.37
C TRP A 34 7.92 0.78 4.13
N ARG A 35 7.81 -0.54 4.17
CA ARG A 35 7.87 -1.41 2.98
C ARG A 35 6.48 -1.94 2.68
N LEU A 36 6.11 -1.94 1.40
CA LEU A 36 4.87 -2.53 0.92
C LEU A 36 5.12 -3.99 0.56
N GLU A 37 4.25 -4.87 1.04
CA GLU A 37 4.26 -6.27 0.67
C GLU A 37 2.89 -6.70 0.15
N GLN A 38 2.90 -7.65 -0.77
CA GLN A 38 1.72 -8.35 -1.28
C GLN A 38 1.75 -9.81 -0.86
N LEU A 39 0.59 -10.38 -0.54
CA LEU A 39 0.46 -11.81 -0.31
C LEU A 39 0.41 -12.55 -1.65
N VAL A 40 1.42 -13.36 -1.92
CA VAL A 40 1.52 -14.20 -3.13
C VAL A 40 1.78 -15.64 -2.69
N GLU A 41 0.90 -16.56 -3.07
CA GLU A 41 1.01 -17.99 -2.74
C GLU A 41 1.26 -18.24 -1.22
N ASN A 42 0.51 -17.54 -0.37
CA ASN A 42 0.64 -17.55 1.11
C ASN A 42 1.96 -17.00 1.67
N THR A 43 2.78 -16.35 0.86
CA THR A 43 4.03 -15.71 1.28
C THR A 43 3.96 -14.20 1.03
N TRP A 44 4.41 -13.41 2.00
CA TRP A 44 4.52 -11.97 1.82
C TRP A 44 5.78 -11.66 1.01
N GLN A 45 5.59 -11.00 -0.12
CA GLN A 45 6.66 -10.58 -1.02
C GLN A 45 6.72 -9.05 -1.06
N GLU A 46 7.91 -8.50 -0.92
CA GLU A 46 8.15 -7.06 -1.03
C GLU A 46 7.87 -6.58 -2.45
N ILE A 47 7.05 -5.54 -2.55
CA ILE A 47 6.88 -4.80 -3.79
C ILE A 47 7.97 -3.74 -3.80
N ASP A 48 8.88 -3.84 -4.78
CA ASP A 48 9.88 -2.82 -5.02
C ASP A 48 9.18 -1.51 -5.45
N GLN A 49 9.26 -0.51 -4.59
CA GLN A 49 8.67 0.80 -4.81
C GLN A 49 9.57 1.73 -5.63
N SER A 50 10.74 1.27 -6.07
CA SER A 50 11.75 2.13 -6.69
C SER A 50 11.45 2.49 -8.14
N VAL A 51 10.74 1.66 -8.93
CA VAL A 51 10.37 2.01 -10.33
C VAL A 51 9.18 1.20 -10.88
N GLU A 52 8.02 1.84 -11.05
CA GLU A 52 7.08 1.61 -12.18
C GLU A 52 6.42 2.94 -12.58
N GLY A 53 6.53 3.35 -13.85
CA GLY A 53 5.70 4.42 -14.44
C GLY A 53 5.92 5.88 -14.00
N GLY A 54 6.74 6.16 -12.99
CA GLY A 54 7.04 7.53 -12.54
C GLY A 54 5.96 8.16 -11.65
N ASP A 55 4.98 7.38 -11.22
CA ASP A 55 3.79 7.83 -10.49
C ASP A 55 3.89 7.40 -9.03
N PHE A 56 4.83 8.01 -8.30
CA PHE A 56 5.18 7.56 -6.96
C PHE A 56 4.36 8.29 -5.90
N TRP A 57 3.66 7.48 -5.12
CA TRP A 57 3.40 7.64 -3.70
C TRP A 57 3.01 9.05 -3.21
N GLN A 58 1.74 9.21 -2.87
CA GLN A 58 1.29 10.40 -2.14
C GLN A 58 1.31 10.14 -0.64
N ALA A 59 1.91 11.07 0.10
CA ALA A 59 1.80 11.14 1.56
C ALA A 59 0.94 12.35 1.92
N ILE A 60 -0.20 12.09 2.56
CA ILE A 60 -1.13 13.13 3.02
C ILE A 60 -1.09 13.15 4.54
N TYR A 61 -0.86 14.31 5.14
CA TYR A 61 -1.00 14.48 6.58
C TYR A 61 -2.42 14.92 6.91
N ASP A 62 -3.10 14.15 7.75
CA ASP A 62 -4.39 14.52 8.35
C ASP A 62 -4.13 15.17 9.71
N GLU A 63 -4.26 16.51 9.77
CA GLU A 63 -4.08 17.28 10.99
C GLU A 63 -5.07 16.89 12.09
N SER A 64 -6.31 16.56 11.73
CA SER A 64 -7.36 16.21 12.69
C SER A 64 -7.07 14.92 13.43
N GLN A 65 -6.39 13.99 12.74
CA GLN A 65 -6.00 12.68 13.28
C GLN A 65 -4.53 12.63 13.70
N SER A 66 -3.76 13.70 13.45
CA SER A 66 -2.31 13.74 13.63
C SER A 66 -1.62 12.51 13.03
N SER A 67 -2.01 12.13 11.81
CA SER A 67 -1.58 10.89 11.16
C SER A 67 -1.37 11.08 9.67
N TYR A 68 -0.74 10.10 9.03
CA TYR A 68 -0.47 10.08 7.61
C TYR A 68 -1.33 9.04 6.88
N SER A 69 -1.73 9.40 5.67
CA SER A 69 -2.19 8.47 4.64
C SER A 69 -1.11 8.30 3.59
N LEU A 70 -0.84 7.06 3.19
CA LEU A 70 0.05 6.73 2.08
C LEU A 70 -0.74 6.06 0.97
N ILE A 71 -0.68 6.62 -0.24
CA ILE A 71 -1.38 6.11 -1.42
C ILE A 71 -0.37 5.50 -2.37
N PHE A 72 -0.58 4.24 -2.76
CA PHE A 72 0.24 3.51 -3.73
C PHE A 72 -0.60 3.17 -4.95
N ASN A 73 -0.12 3.51 -6.14
CA ASN A 73 -0.72 3.05 -7.39
C ASN A 73 -0.12 1.69 -7.74
N LEU A 74 -0.91 0.62 -7.60
CA LEU A 74 -0.44 -0.75 -7.82
C LEU A 74 -1.13 -1.36 -9.02
N HIS A 75 -0.36 -2.06 -9.86
CA HIS A 75 -0.95 -2.89 -10.90
C HIS A 75 -1.67 -4.06 -10.22
N ASN A 76 -3.01 -4.02 -10.25
CA ASN A 76 -3.83 -4.94 -9.50
C ASN A 76 -4.69 -5.74 -10.47
N ARG A 77 -4.50 -7.06 -10.48
CA ARG A 77 -5.33 -8.01 -11.23
C ARG A 77 -5.99 -8.95 -10.23
N GLY A 78 -7.32 -8.90 -10.17
CA GLY A 78 -8.11 -9.71 -9.24
C GLY A 78 -8.05 -9.24 -7.78
N THR A 79 -8.19 -10.18 -6.86
CA THR A 79 -8.19 -9.90 -5.41
C THR A 79 -6.79 -10.11 -4.86
N ASN A 80 -6.25 -9.07 -4.20
CA ASN A 80 -4.91 -9.08 -3.63
C ASN A 80 -4.93 -8.53 -2.20
N GLU A 81 -4.05 -9.05 -1.36
CA GLU A 81 -3.86 -8.55 0.01
C GLU A 81 -2.53 -7.80 0.08
N TYR A 82 -2.56 -6.62 0.69
CA TYR A 82 -1.40 -5.77 0.85
C TYR A 82 -1.21 -5.36 2.31
N ARG A 83 0.04 -5.17 2.70
CA ARG A 83 0.39 -4.64 4.02
C ARG A 83 1.57 -3.69 3.95
N LEU A 84 1.62 -2.77 4.91
CA LEU A 84 2.83 -2.03 5.21
C LEU A 84 3.54 -2.67 6.40
N ILE A 85 4.84 -2.88 6.27
CA ILE A 85 5.70 -3.29 7.37
C ILE A 85 6.76 -2.25 7.64
N ARG A 86 7.21 -2.17 8.89
CA ARG A 86 8.28 -1.28 9.33
C ARG A 86 9.23 -2.06 10.23
N ASP A 87 10.53 -1.84 10.01
CA ASP A 87 11.58 -2.41 10.85
C ASP A 87 11.65 -1.78 12.25
#